data_AF-A0A9P6JRF7-F1
#
_entry.id   AF-A0A9P6JRF7-F1
#
_cell.length_a   1.000
_cell.length_b   1.000
_cell.length_c   1.000
_cell.angle_alpha   90.00
_cell.angle_beta   90.00
_cell.angle_gamma   90.00
#
_symmetry.space_group_name_H-M   'P 1'
#
loop_
_entity.id
_entity.type
_entity.pdbx_description
1 polymer ?
#
loop_
_entity_poly.entity_id
_entity_poly.type
_entity_poly.pdbx_seq_one_letter_code
_entity_poly.pdbx_strand_id
1 'polypeptide(L)' 'MPGQPPVSVVHTSDANTKLTDGIRRRCFNCCTTDTSTWRRSNLSPGKVLCNKCGLFERTHSRPRPEQFPHKRGAL' A
#
# COMPACT_ATOMS: atom_id res chain seq x y z
N MET A 1 30.16 7.69 18.08
CA MET A 1 28.85 8.18 17.59
C MET A 1 27.87 7.03 17.75
N PRO A 2 26.74 7.16 18.46
CA PRO A 2 25.87 6.01 18.69
C PRO A 2 25.16 5.66 17.37
N GLY A 3 25.49 4.47 16.86
CA GLY A 3 24.87 3.89 15.67
C GLY A 3 23.38 3.71 15.90
N GLN A 4 22.59 4.37 15.05
CA GLN A 4 21.16 4.19 15.03
C GLN A 4 20.89 2.74 14.53
N PRO A 5 20.18 1.89 15.30
CA PRO A 5 19.82 0.57 14.82
C PRO A 5 19.01 0.71 13.53
N PRO A 6 19.09 -0.23 12.58
CA PRO A 6 18.31 -0.16 11.36
C PRO A 6 16.83 -0.12 11.74
N VAL A 7 16.19 1.03 11.53
CA VAL A 7 14.76 1.21 11.74
C VAL A 7 14.02 0.21 10.84
N SER A 8 13.52 -0.86 11.44
CA SER A 8 12.77 -1.90 10.76
C SER A 8 11.41 -1.34 10.36
N VAL A 9 11.33 -0.81 9.15
CA VAL A 9 10.10 -0.24 8.60
C VAL A 9 9.02 -1.33 8.48
N VAL A 10 7.98 -1.21 9.28
CA VAL A 10 6.80 -2.06 9.25
C VAL A 10 5.85 -1.54 8.16
N HIS A 11 5.31 -2.46 7.37
CA HIS A 11 4.39 -2.13 6.29
C HIS A 11 2.96 -2.51 6.66
N THR A 12 2.07 -1.54 6.71
CA THR A 12 0.65 -1.75 7.05
C THR A 12 -0.26 -1.54 5.85
N SER A 13 -1.19 -2.47 5.66
CA SER A 13 -2.28 -2.33 4.68
C SER A 13 -3.57 -1.79 5.27
N ASP A 14 -3.53 -1.35 6.52
CA ASP A 14 -4.68 -0.85 7.25
C ASP A 14 -4.80 0.67 7.08
N ALA A 15 -6.01 1.12 6.74
CA ALA A 15 -6.29 2.51 6.43
C ALA A 15 -6.55 3.37 7.68
N ASN A 16 -6.61 2.76 8.86
CA ASN A 16 -6.73 3.45 10.15
C ASN A 16 -5.40 3.53 10.90
N THR A 17 -4.40 2.74 10.49
CA THR A 17 -3.07 2.79 11.12
C THR A 17 -2.41 4.16 10.93
N LYS A 18 -1.98 4.75 12.05
CA LYS A 18 -1.22 6.00 12.08
C LYS A 18 0.17 5.76 11.48
N LEU A 19 0.52 6.51 10.44
CA LEU A 19 1.86 6.44 9.87
C LEU A 19 2.87 7.13 10.80
N THR A 20 4.01 6.48 10.97
CA THR A 20 5.18 6.98 11.70
C THR A 20 6.43 6.73 10.85
N ASP A 21 7.58 7.23 11.25
CA ASP A 21 8.85 7.00 10.54
C ASP A 21 9.13 5.50 10.29
N GLY A 22 8.81 4.67 11.28
CA GLY A 22 8.93 3.21 11.19
C GLY A 22 7.71 2.48 10.61
N ILE A 23 6.62 3.16 10.22
CA ILE A 23 5.42 2.52 9.69
C ILE A 23 5.06 3.15 8.34
N ARG A 24 5.14 2.37 7.26
CA ARG A 24 4.75 2.78 5.91
C ARG A 24 3.49 2.07 5.45
N ARG A 25 2.68 2.76 4.63
CA ARG A 25 1.50 2.15 4.00
C ARG A 25 1.94 1.17 2.91
N ARG A 26 1.17 0.11 2.76
CA ARG A 26 1.30 -0.91 1.72
C ARG A 26 -0.07 -1.21 1.14
N CYS A 27 -0.17 -1.31 -0.17
CA CYS A 27 -1.42 -1.65 -0.83
C CYS A 27 -1.86 -3.06 -0.44
N PHE A 28 -3.11 -3.23 -0.03
CA PHE A 28 -3.67 -4.54 0.30
C PHE A 28 -3.76 -5.48 -0.90
N ASN A 29 -3.98 -4.94 -2.11
CA ASN A 29 -4.16 -5.76 -3.33
C ASN A 29 -2.85 -6.07 -4.06
N CYS A 30 -1.95 -5.09 -4.24
CA CYS A 30 -0.72 -5.29 -5.04
C CYS A 30 0.57 -5.11 -4.25
N CYS A 31 0.48 -4.95 -2.92
CA CYS A 31 1.62 -4.78 -2.03
C CYS A 31 2.58 -3.61 -2.35
N THR A 32 2.24 -2.72 -3.27
CA THR A 32 3.07 -1.53 -3.51
C THR A 32 3.12 -0.65 -2.27
N THR A 33 4.30 -0.14 -1.97
CA THR A 33 4.57 0.85 -0.92
C THR A 33 4.84 2.23 -1.51
N ASP A 34 5.03 2.28 -2.83
CA ASP A 34 5.16 3.48 -3.62
C ASP A 34 3.85 3.75 -4.38
N THR A 35 3.24 4.89 -4.10
CA THR A 35 2.03 5.35 -4.78
C THR A 35 1.85 6.83 -4.52
N SER A 36 1.45 7.58 -5.56
CA SER A 36 1.18 9.01 -5.45
C SER A 36 -0.02 9.31 -4.53
N THR A 37 -0.97 8.38 -4.45
CA THR A 37 -2.15 8.55 -3.60
C THR A 37 -2.61 7.20 -3.05
N TRP A 38 -2.97 7.20 -1.77
CA TRP A 38 -3.57 6.07 -1.08
C TRP A 38 -5.09 6.20 -1.11
N ARG A 39 -5.81 5.15 -1.49
CA ARG A 39 -7.28 5.08 -1.49
C ARG A 39 -7.75 4.03 -0.48
N ARG A 40 -8.97 4.17 0.02
CA ARG A 40 -9.61 3.12 0.83
C ARG A 40 -10.25 2.09 -0.11
N SER A 41 -10.14 0.81 0.23
CA SER A 41 -10.84 -0.25 -0.52
C SER A 41 -12.34 -0.13 -0.28
N ASN A 42 -13.11 -0.30 -1.35
CA ASN A 42 -14.57 -0.38 -1.27
C ASN A 42 -15.03 -1.83 -1.01
N LEU A 43 -14.21 -2.80 -1.42
CA LEU A 43 -14.50 -4.23 -1.25
C LEU A 43 -14.05 -4.75 0.12
N SER A 44 -12.97 -4.19 0.68
CA SER A 44 -12.41 -4.58 1.98
C SER A 44 -12.35 -3.36 2.90
N PRO A 45 -13.44 -3.06 3.64
CA PRO A 45 -13.49 -1.88 4.50
C PRO A 45 -12.35 -1.91 5.52
N GLY A 46 -11.73 -0.76 5.74
CA GLY A 46 -10.54 -0.62 6.59
C GLY A 46 -9.21 -0.95 5.90
N LYS A 47 -9.20 -1.48 4.67
CA LYS A 47 -7.95 -1.67 3.91
C LYS A 47 -7.59 -0.47 3.06
N VAL A 48 -6.28 -0.27 2.90
CA VAL A 48 -5.72 0.77 2.04
C VAL A 48 -5.21 0.16 0.73
N LEU A 49 -5.43 0.88 -0.37
CA LEU A 49 -5.03 0.51 -1.71
C LEU A 49 -4.21 1.64 -2.33
N CYS A 50 -3.37 1.31 -3.31
CA CYS A 50 -2.75 2.30 -4.16
C CYS A 50 -3.77 2.92 -5.11
N ASN A 51 -3.40 4.02 -5.78
CA ASN A 51 -4.30 4.74 -6.68
C ASN A 51 -4.86 3.83 -7.80
N LYS A 52 -4.00 3.00 -8.41
CA LYS A 52 -4.39 2.10 -9.51
C LYS A 52 -5.39 1.02 -9.06
N CYS A 53 -5.13 0.38 -7.91
CA CYS A 53 -6.00 -0.69 -7.39
C CYS A 53 -7.32 -0.13 -6.88
N GLY A 54 -7.29 0.99 -6.15
CA GLY A 54 -8.51 1.64 -5.67
C GLY A 54 -9.39 2.18 -6.80
N LEU A 55 -8.78 2.69 -7.89
CA LEU A 55 -9.54 3.10 -9.07
C LEU A 55 -10.14 1.88 -9.80
N PHE A 56 -9.37 0.80 -9.94
CA PHE A 56 -9.85 -0.42 -10.57
C PHE A 56 -11.05 -1.02 -9.83
N GLU A 57 -10.98 -1.13 -8.49
CA GLU A 57 -12.10 -1.59 -7.66
C GLU A 57 -13.34 -0.72 -7.84
N ARG A 58 -13.20 0.60 -7.92
CA ARG A 58 -14.35 1.52 -8.10
C ARG A 58 -15.01 1.37 -9.48
N THR A 59 -14.21 1.16 -10.52
CA THR A 59 -14.73 1.08 -11.90
C THR A 59 -15.29 -0.31 -12.23
N HIS A 60 -14.64 -1.38 -11.76
CA HIS A 60 -15.01 -2.75 -12.14
C HIS A 60 -15.77 -3.48 -11.03
N SER A 61 -15.80 -2.95 -9.80
CA SER A 61 -16.36 -3.62 -8.62
C SER A 61 -15.74 -4.99 -8.34
N ARG A 62 -14.48 -5.19 -8.76
CA ARG A 62 -13.71 -6.42 -8.53
C ARG A 62 -12.27 -6.07 -8.14
N PRO A 63 -11.55 -6.92 -7.38
CA PRO A 63 -10.15 -6.70 -7.09
C PRO A 63 -9.33 -6.73 -8.40
N ARG A 64 -8.27 -5.92 -8.46
CA ARG A 64 -7.38 -5.92 -9.62
C ARG A 64 -6.66 -7.26 -9.70
N PRO A 65 -6.65 -7.94 -10.86
CA PRO A 65 -5.93 -9.19 -11.03
C PRO A 65 -4.42 -8.99 -10.88
N GLU A 66 -3.77 -9.94 -10.21
CA GLU A 66 -2.34 -9.90 -9.86
C GLU A 66 -1.40 -10.04 -11.08
N GLN A 67 -1.94 -10.36 -12.25
CA GLN A 67 -1.21 -10.55 -13.51
C GLN A 67 -0.44 -9.31 -14.00
N PHE A 68 -0.67 -8.14 -13.41
CA PHE A 68 0.14 -6.95 -13.64
C PHE A 68 0.93 -6.58 -12.38
N PRO A 69 1.98 -7.34 -12.02
CA PRO A 69 2.88 -6.91 -10.97
C PRO A 69 3.44 -5.56 -11.41
N HIS A 70 3.27 -4.53 -10.56
CA HIS A 70 4.03 -3.30 -10.71
C HIS A 70 5.50 -3.72 -10.57
N LYS A 71 6.19 -3.84 -11.70
CA LYS A 71 7.62 -4.16 -11.75
C LYS A 71 8.32 -3.24 -10.76
N ARG A 72 9.04 -3.87 -9.82
CA ARG A 72 10.00 -3.24 -8.91
C ARG A 72 10.88 -2.31 -9.75
N GLY A 73 10.68 -1.02 -9.61
CA GLY A 73 11.55 0.02 -10.11
C GLY A 73 11.99 0.90 -8.95
N ALA A 74 12.68 0.30 -7.99
CA ALA A 74 13.55 1.04 -7.09
C ALA A 74 14.97 0.65 -7.50
N LEU A 75 15.51 1.40 -8.46
CA LEU A 75 16.96 1.63 -8.57
C LEU A 75 17.32 2.72 -7.56
#